data_AF-A0A3S1FY24-F1
#
_entry.id   AF-A0A3S1FY24-F1
#
_cell.length_a   1.000
_cell.length_b   1.000
_cell.length_c   1.000
_cell.angle_alpha   90.00
_cell.angle_beta   90.00
_cell.angle_gamma   90.00
#
_symmetry.space_group_name_H-M   'P 1'
#
loop_
_entity.id
_entity.type
_entity.pdbx_description
1 polymer ?
#
loop_
_entity_poly.entity_id
_entity_poly.type
_entity_poly.pdbx_seq_one_letter_code
_entity_poly.pdbx_strand_id
1 'polypeptide(L)' 'PHYIAKGARPKRLRIFLDYGSIEVFADRGRWAGTKRISGFEPIQSARLIAEAGAVLHATVWALKP' A
#
# COMPACT_ATOMS: atom_id res chain seq x y z
N PRO A 1 11.65 1.73 0.72
CA PRO A 1 11.05 3.06 0.41
C PRO A 1 10.02 3.40 1.48
N HIS A 2 9.89 4.67 1.85
CA HIS A 2 8.84 5.13 2.77
C HIS A 2 7.76 5.85 1.97
N TYR A 3 6.53 5.30 1.97
CA TYR A 3 5.42 5.84 1.18
C TYR A 3 4.56 6.85 1.94
N ILE A 4 4.74 6.94 3.25
CA ILE A 4 4.04 7.87 4.13
C ILE A 4 5.09 8.63 4.96
N ALA A 5 4.85 9.92 5.20
CA ALA A 5 5.75 10.75 6.01
C ALA A 5 5.92 10.17 7.43
N LYS A 6 7.15 10.18 7.96
CA LYS A 6 7.51 9.56 9.26
C LYS A 6 6.65 10.06 10.43
N GLY A 7 6.15 11.31 10.37
CA GLY A 7 5.29 11.90 11.41
C GLY A 7 3.78 11.70 11.21
N ALA A 8 3.34 11.09 10.11
CA ALA A 8 1.91 11.07 9.75
C ALA A 8 1.04 10.20 10.67
N ARG A 9 1.62 9.18 11.33
CA ARG A 9 0.92 8.23 12.23
C ARG A 9 -0.43 7.77 11.66
N PRO A 10 -0.45 7.21 10.44
CA PRO A 10 -1.68 6.91 9.73
C PRO A 10 -2.53 5.88 10.48
N LYS A 11 -3.85 6.05 10.47
CA LYS A 11 -4.80 5.10 11.08
C LYS A 11 -5.44 4.16 10.06
N ARG A 12 -5.46 4.54 8.79
CA ARG A 12 -5.99 3.74 7.69
C ARG A 12 -5.09 3.87 6.47
N LEU A 13 -4.77 2.73 5.86
CA LEU A 13 -4.04 2.67 4.61
C LEU A 13 -4.90 2.05 3.51
N ARG A 14 -4.80 2.58 2.30
CA ARG A 14 -5.24 1.94 1.06
C ARG A 14 -4.03 1.84 0.15
N ILE A 15 -3.69 0.62 -0.25
CA ILE A 15 -2.53 0.34 -1.08
C ILE A 15 -3.06 -0.20 -2.40
N PHE A 16 -2.65 0.43 -3.50
CA PHE A 16 -2.87 -0.06 -4.85
C PHE A 16 -1.52 -0.53 -5.39
N LEU A 17 -1.54 -1.72 -5.97
CA LEU A 17 -0.37 -2.35 -6.55
C LEU A 17 -0.76 -2.82 -7.94
N ASP A 18 -0.10 -2.27 -8.94
CA ASP A 18 -0.42 -2.46 -10.35
C ASP A 18 0.88 -2.65 -11.16
N TYR A 19 0.75 -2.96 -12.44
CA TYR A 19 1.86 -3.07 -13.38
C TYR A 19 2.72 -1.79 -13.34
N GLY A 20 3.93 -1.90 -12.82
CA GLY A 20 4.89 -0.81 -12.81
C GLY A 20 4.65 0.30 -11.77
N SER A 21 3.66 0.18 -10.87
CA SER A 21 3.54 1.13 -9.74
C SER A 21 3.03 0.51 -8.43
N ILE A 22 3.37 1.21 -7.35
CA ILE A 22 2.72 1.06 -6.06
C ILE A 22 2.32 2.46 -5.57
N GLU A 23 1.09 2.54 -5.08
CA GLU A 23 0.48 3.77 -4.60
C GLU A 23 -0.13 3.53 -3.22
N VAL A 24 0.22 4.38 -2.26
CA VAL A 24 -0.21 4.26 -0.87
C VAL A 24 -0.92 5.54 -0.46
N PHE A 25 -2.15 5.40 0.00
CA PHE A 25 -2.98 6.49 0.49
C PHE A 25 -3.27 6.28 1.97
N ALA A 26 -2.98 7.29 2.79
CA ALA A 26 -3.27 7.28 4.22
C ALA A 26 -4.44 8.20 4.56
N ASP A 27 -5.26 7.76 5.52
CA ASP A 27 -6.30 8.56 6.18
C ASP A 27 -7.16 9.36 5.19
N ARG A 28 -7.81 8.63 4.28
CA ARG A 28 -8.67 9.16 3.21
C ARG A 28 -7.92 10.07 2.21
N GLY A 29 -6.63 9.83 2.00
CA GLY A 29 -5.83 10.56 1.02
C GLY A 29 -5.18 11.83 1.57
N ARG A 30 -5.21 12.05 2.89
CA ARG A 30 -4.48 13.15 3.53
C ARG A 30 -2.99 13.12 3.22
N TRP A 31 -2.44 11.91 3.10
CA TRP A 31 -1.10 11.69 2.58
C TRP A 31 -1.13 10.62 1.49
N ALA A 32 -0.31 10.82 0.47
CA ALA A 32 -0.14 9.88 -0.62
C ALA A 32 1.34 9.71 -0.95
N GLY A 33 1.72 8.51 -1.37
CA GLY A 33 3.05 8.21 -1.86
C GLY A 33 2.99 7.22 -3.01
N THR A 34 3.62 7.59 -4.12
CA THR A 34 3.67 6.78 -5.33
C THR A 34 5.11 6.45 -5.66
N LYS A 35 5.37 5.22 -6.09
CA LYS A 35 6.66 4.83 -6.64
C LYS A 35 6.45 3.91 -7.84
N ARG A 36 7.27 4.12 -8.87
CA ARG A 36 7.41 3.13 -9.94
C ARG A 36 8.15 1.89 -9.44
N ILE A 37 7.64 0.72 -9.82
CA ILE A 37 8.32 -0.56 -9.64
C ILE A 37 8.75 -1.07 -11.01
N SER A 38 9.85 -1.82 -11.05
CA SER A 38 10.35 -2.41 -12.29
C SER A 38 9.50 -3.62 -12.67
N GLY A 39 9.24 -3.78 -13.96
CA GLY A 39 8.50 -4.92 -14.51
C GLY A 39 7.04 -4.58 -14.80
N PHE A 40 6.56 -5.14 -15.91
CA PHE A 40 5.17 -5.08 -16.36
C PHE A 40 4.49 -6.45 -16.21
N GLU A 41 5.07 -7.31 -15.38
CA GLU A 41 4.50 -8.62 -15.09
C GLU A 41 3.39 -8.51 -14.04
N PRO A 42 2.35 -9.36 -14.11
CA PRO A 42 1.27 -9.34 -13.13
C PRO A 42 1.77 -9.62 -11.73
N ILE A 43 1.26 -8.86 -10.77
CA ILE A 43 1.56 -9.04 -9.36
C ILE A 43 0.99 -10.38 -8.89
N GLN A 44 1.86 -11.29 -8.48
CA GLN A 44 1.48 -12.65 -8.05
C GLN A 44 1.16 -12.74 -6.55
N SER A 45 1.80 -11.90 -5.74
CA SER A 45 1.64 -11.94 -4.28
C SER A 45 2.06 -10.64 -3.61
N ALA A 46 1.56 -10.42 -2.40
CA ALA A 46 1.98 -9.34 -1.51
C ALA A 46 2.08 -9.87 -0.08
N ARG A 47 3.07 -9.38 0.68
CA ARG A 47 3.26 -9.71 2.09
C ARG A 47 3.17 -8.44 2.93
N LEU A 48 2.26 -8.43 3.91
CA LEU A 48 2.18 -7.38 4.92
C LEU A 48 2.95 -7.83 6.16
N ILE A 49 3.94 -7.04 6.59
CA ILE A 49 4.70 -7.27 7.83
C ILE A 49 4.41 -6.09 8.76
N ALA A 50 3.97 -6.39 9.97
CA ALA A 50 3.70 -5.42 11.02
C ALA A 50 3.93 -6.07 12.39
N GLU A 51 4.15 -5.25 13.42
CA GLU A 51 4.18 -5.72 14.80
C GLU A 51 2.83 -6.35 15.20
N ALA A 52 2.87 -7.27 16.16
CA ALA A 52 1.66 -7.90 16.66
C ALA A 52 0.67 -6.84 17.19
N GLY A 53 -0.60 -6.94 16.78
CA GLY A 53 -1.65 -5.99 17.16
C GLY A 53 -1.64 -4.66 16.41
N ALA A 54 -0.64 -4.37 15.57
CA ALA A 54 -0.61 -3.12 14.79
C ALA A 54 -1.66 -3.08 13.67
N VAL A 55 -2.02 -4.24 13.12
CA VAL A 55 -3.06 -4.39 12.09
C VAL A 55 -4.30 -4.99 12.73
N LEU A 56 -5.30 -4.15 12.96
CA LEU A 56 -6.58 -4.59 13.52
C LEU A 56 -7.47 -5.28 12.48
N HIS A 57 -7.36 -4.88 11.21
CA HIS A 57 -8.15 -5.42 10.12
C HIS A 57 -7.45 -5.19 8.79
N ALA A 58 -7.51 -6.17 7.89
CA ALA A 58 -6.99 -6.08 6.53
C ALA A 58 -7.92 -6.79 5.55
N THR A 59 -8.08 -6.20 4.37
CA THR A 59 -8.87 -6.74 3.26
C THR A 59 -8.06 -6.63 1.99
N VAL A 60 -8.13 -7.66 1.17
CA VAL A 60 -7.42 -7.74 -0.11
C VAL A 60 -8.44 -8.05 -1.20
N TRP A 61 -8.30 -7.36 -2.33
CA TRP A 61 -9.13 -7.55 -3.51
C TRP A 61 -8.23 -7.67 -4.73
N ALA A 62 -8.60 -8.58 -5.64
CA ALA A 62 -8.06 -8.56 -7.00
C ALA A 62 -8.90 -7.57 -7.83
N LEU A 63 -8.24 -6.57 -8.41
CA LEU A 63 -8.91 -5.63 -9.31
C LEU A 63 -9.14 -6.32 -10.66
N LYS A 64 -10.27 -6.02 -11.30
CA LYS A 64 -10.54 -6.49 -12.66
C LYS A 64 -9.62 -5.73 -13.64
N PRO A 65 -9.16 -6.38 -14.71
CA PRO A 65 -8.52 -5.67 -15.83
C PRO A 65 -9.44 -4.60 -16.45
#